data_AF-A0A098M6Z6-F1
#
_entry.id   AF-A0A098M6Z6-F1
#
_cell.length_a   1.000
_cell.length_b   1.000
_cell.length_c   1.000
_cell.angle_alpha   90.00
_cell.angle_beta   90.00
_cell.angle_gamma   90.00
#
_symmetry.space_group_name_H-M   'P 1'
#
loop_
_entity.id
_entity.type
_entity.pdbx_description
1 polymer ?
#
loop_
_entity_poly.entity_id
_entity_poly.type
_entity_poly.pdbx_seq_one_letter_code
_entity_poly.pdbx_strand_id
1 'polypeptide(L)' 'MRLRELLTVVEANITLEISGLSEEYVTKKDIPEFRMNSEVNGLKAIENGLMIKLAEPKKVPTLEELGYSFEVGV' A
#
# COMPACT_ATOMS: atom_id res chain seq x y z
N MET A 1 5.26 10.57 -2.76
CA MET A 1 3.85 10.45 -3.18
C MET A 1 3.29 9.17 -2.60
N ARG A 2 2.09 9.21 -2.04
CA ARG A 2 1.41 8.03 -1.47
C ARG A 2 0.61 7.29 -2.54
N LEU A 3 0.45 5.98 -2.37
CA LEU A 3 -0.36 5.17 -3.28
C LEU A 3 -1.79 5.73 -3.43
N ARG A 4 -2.42 6.15 -2.33
CA ARG A 4 -3.76 6.78 -2.35
C ARG A 4 -3.84 7.95 -3.32
N GLU A 5 -2.82 8.80 -3.37
CA GLU A 5 -2.81 9.98 -4.24
C GLU A 5 -2.71 9.57 -5.70
N LEU A 6 -1.84 8.60 -6.00
CA LEU A 6 -1.68 8.07 -7.35
C LEU A 6 -2.95 7.36 -7.86
N LEU A 7 -3.64 6.61 -7.00
CA LEU A 7 -4.88 5.92 -7.33
C LEU A 7 -6.06 6.87 -7.61
N THR A 8 -5.97 8.15 -7.26
CA THR A 8 -6.99 9.13 -7.68
C THR A 8 -6.93 9.47 -9.16
N VAL A 9 -5.77 9.28 -9.79
CA VAL A 9 -5.49 9.68 -11.18
C VAL A 9 -5.44 8.49 -12.14
N VAL A 10 -5.41 7.26 -11.62
CA VAL A 10 -5.26 6.03 -12.40
C VAL A 10 -6.55 5.21 -12.33
N GLU A 11 -7.24 5.06 -13.48
CA GLU A 11 -8.44 4.22 -13.63
C GLU A 11 -8.16 2.86 -14.33
N ALA A 12 -6.88 2.50 -14.50
CA ALA A 12 -6.47 1.27 -15.17
C ALA A 12 -6.28 0.09 -14.19
N ASN A 13 -6.07 -1.12 -14.73
CA ASN A 13 -5.60 -2.28 -13.98
C ASN A 13 -4.25 -1.97 -13.31
N ILE A 14 -4.14 -2.30 -12.03
CA ILE A 14 -3.00 -1.91 -11.20
C ILE A 14 -2.28 -3.17 -10.70
N THR A 15 -1.00 -3.27 -11.01
CA THR A 15 -0.12 -4.27 -10.41
C THR A 15 0.76 -3.58 -9.38
N LEU A 16 0.72 -4.02 -8.13
CA LEU A 16 1.60 -3.53 -7.07
C LEU A 16 2.82 -4.45 -6.96
N GLU A 17 4.02 -3.90 -7.10
CA GLU A 17 5.28 -4.63 -6.87
C GLU A 17 5.85 -4.22 -5.51
N ILE A 18 6.02 -5.18 -4.60
CA ILE A 18 6.59 -4.99 -3.26
C ILE A 18 7.69 -6.03 -3.04
N SER A 19 8.93 -5.59 -2.82
CA SER A 19 10.07 -6.48 -2.51
C SER A 19 10.22 -7.67 -3.48
N GLY A 20 9.91 -7.47 -4.77
CA GLY A 20 9.97 -8.50 -5.80
C GLY A 20 8.74 -9.40 -5.93
N LEU A 21 7.74 -9.25 -5.05
CA LEU A 21 6.43 -9.88 -5.18
C LEU A 21 5.48 -8.96 -5.94
N SER A 22 4.78 -9.52 -6.93
CA SER A 22 3.78 -8.79 -7.71
C SER A 22 2.37 -9.21 -7.26
N GLU A 23 1.60 -8.24 -6.77
CA GLU A 23 0.19 -8.40 -6.41
C GLU A 23 -0.66 -7.67 -7.45
N GLU A 24 -1.51 -8.40 -8.18
CA GLU A 24 -2.40 -7.81 -9.19
C GLU A 24 -3.76 -7.48 -8.59
N TYR A 25 -4.22 -6.25 -8.81
CA TYR A 25 -5.53 -5.78 -8.36
C TYR A 25 -6.32 -5.25 -9.55
N VAL A 26 -7.50 -5.82 -9.74
CA VAL A 26 -8.41 -5.43 -10.83
C VAL A 26 -9.06 -4.09 -10.54
N THR A 27 -9.41 -3.81 -9.29
CA THR A 27 -9.99 -2.52 -8.89
C THR A 27 -9.27 -1.90 -7.70
N LYS A 28 -9.30 -0.56 -7.64
CA LYS A 28 -8.80 0.21 -6.50
C LYS A 28 -9.46 -0.16 -5.15
N LYS A 29 -10.64 -0.79 -5.18
CA LYS A 29 -11.36 -1.24 -3.97
C LYS A 29 -10.76 -2.52 -3.39
N ASP A 30 -10.07 -3.31 -4.21
CA ASP A 30 -9.45 -4.55 -3.79
C ASP A 30 -8.11 -4.32 -3.09
N ILE A 31 -7.56 -3.11 -3.21
CA ILE A 31 -6.31 -2.73 -2.56
C ILE A 31 -6.57 -2.53 -1.06
N PRO A 32 -5.87 -3.26 -0.18
CA PRO A 32 -6.05 -3.12 1.26
C PRO A 32 -5.74 -1.72 1.76
N GLU A 33 -6.48 -1.24 2.76
CA GLU A 33 -6.30 0.11 3.29
C GLU A 33 -4.89 0.37 3.85
N PHE A 34 -4.27 -0.65 4.45
CA PHE A 34 -2.89 -0.56 4.93
C PHE A 34 -1.88 -0.29 3.79
N ARG A 35 -2.20 -0.65 2.54
CA ARG A 35 -1.37 -0.35 1.36
C ARG A 35 -1.57 1.08 0.84
N MET A 36 -2.69 1.72 1.15
CA MET A 36 -3.01 3.07 0.65
C MET A 36 -2.01 4.15 1.12
N ASN A 37 -1.41 3.93 2.29
CA ASN A 37 -0.39 4.82 2.86
C ASN A 37 1.04 4.46 2.45
N SER A 38 1.24 3.39 1.66
CA SER A 38 2.56 3.02 1.17
C SER A 38 3.13 4.11 0.26
N GLU A 39 4.43 4.31 0.39
CA GLU A 39 5.19 5.23 -0.44
C GLU A 39 5.45 4.60 -1.81
N VAL A 40 5.19 5.35 -2.89
CA VAL A 40 5.45 4.90 -4.25
C VAL A 40 6.92 5.18 -4.58
N ASN A 41 7.69 4.13 -4.84
CA ASN A 41 9.11 4.20 -5.21
C ASN A 41 9.31 4.30 -6.73
N GLY A 42 8.35 3.86 -7.53
CA GLY A 42 8.48 3.92 -8.98
C GLY A 42 7.22 3.51 -9.72
N LEU A 43 7.17 3.88 -10.99
CA LEU A 43 6.10 3.53 -11.91
C LEU A 43 6.71 2.89 -13.15
N LYS A 44 6.09 1.83 -13.63
CA LYS A 44 6.50 1.12 -14.83
C LYS A 44 5.25 0.78 -15.65
N ALA A 45 5.23 1.19 -16.91
CA ALA A 45 4.23 0.72 -17.85
C ALA A 45 4.54 -0.73 -18.23
N ILE A 46 3.53 -1.60 -18.22
CA ILE A 46 3.60 -2.99 -18.65
C ILE A 46 2.55 -3.22 -19.74
N GLU A 47 2.67 -4.31 -20.52
CA GLU A 47 1.82 -4.57 -21.68
C GLU A 47 0.31 -4.53 -21.38
N ASN A 48 -0.10 -4.87 -20.15
CA ASN A 48 -1.50 -4.93 -19.73
C ASN A 48 -1.90 -3.90 -18.64
N GLY A 49 -1.08 -2.88 -18.37
CA GLY A 49 -1.45 -1.87 -17.37
C GLY A 49 -0.28 -1.10 -16.75
N LEU A 50 -0.50 -0.64 -15.52
CA LEU A 50 0.47 0.11 -14.74
C LEU A 50 0.99 -0.72 -13.57
N MET A 51 2.30 -0.91 -13.53
CA MET A 51 3.00 -1.49 -12.40
C MET A 51 3.51 -0.38 -11.48
N ILE A 52 3.05 -0.40 -10.24
CA ILE A 52 3.41 0.57 -9.21
C ILE A 52 4.35 -0.13 -8.22
N LYS A 53 5.60 0.33 -8.15
CA LYS A 53 6.57 -0.15 -7.17
C LYS A 53 6.35 0.57 -5.86
N LEU A 54 6.06 -0.16 -4.81
CA LEU A 54 5.91 0.37 -3.46
C LEU A 54 7.19 0.18 -2.66
N ALA A 55 7.48 1.14 -1.80
CA ALA A 55 8.50 0.99 -0.78
C ALA A 55 8.11 -0.12 0.20
N GLU A 56 9.11 -0.71 0.84
CA GLU A 56 8.86 -1.65 1.93
C GLU A 56 7.98 -0.98 2.99
N PRO A 57 6.92 -1.67 3.45
CA PRO A 57 6.07 -1.12 4.48
C PRO A 57 6.92 -0.84 5.72
N LYS A 58 7.06 0.44 6.08
CA LYS A 58 7.66 0.83 7.35
C LYS A 58 6.80 0.19 8.43
N LYS A 59 7.38 -0.75 9.20
CA LYS A 59 6.71 -1.35 10.35
C LYS A 59 6.43 -0.22 11.35
N VAL A 60 5.18 0.21 11.43
CA VAL A 60 4.75 1.16 12.46
C VAL A 60 4.54 0.33 13.73
N PRO A 61 5.29 0.61 14.81
CA PRO A 61 5.15 -0.15 16.04
C PRO A 61 3.74 0.05 16.62
N THR A 62 3.13 -1.03 17.11
CA THR A 62 1.82 -0.93 17.76
C THR A 62 1.93 -0.22 19.11
N LEU A 63 0.79 0.23 19.67
CA LEU A 63 0.78 0.89 20.97
C LEU A 63 1.30 -0.05 22.07
N GLU A 64 1.00 -1.34 21.96
CA GLU A 64 1.51 -2.39 22.83
C GLU A 64 3.03 -2.58 22.67
N GLU A 65 3.55 -2.56 21.43
CA GLU A 65 5.01 -2.59 21.17
C GLU A 65 5.72 -1.33 21.70
N LEU A 66 5.01 -0.20 21.81
CA LEU A 66 5.48 1.04 22.42
C LEU A 66 5.31 1.07 23.95
N GLY A 67 4.82 0.00 24.56
CA GLY A 67 4.65 -0.13 26.01
C GLY A 67 3.41 0.55 26.56
N TYR A 68 2.46 0.96 25.72
CA TYR A 68 1.17 1.46 26.16
C TYR A 68 0.21 0.29 26.36
N SER A 69 -0.28 0.14 27.59
CA SER A 69 -1.43 -0.71 27.90
C SER A 69 -2.62 0.17 28.24
N PHE A 70 -3.78 -0.17 27.70
CA PHE A 70 -5.04 0.48 28.09
C PHE A 70 -5.59 -0.22 29.32
N GLU A 71 -5.73 0.52 30.41
CA GLU A 71 -6.50 0.07 31.57
C GLU A 71 -7.99 0.28 31.25
N VAL A 72 -8.69 -0.80 30.89
CA VAL A 72 -10.15 -0.79 30.79
C VAL A 72 -10.71 -0.89 32.21
N GLY A 73 -11.10 0.25 32.78
CA GLY A 73 -11.86 0.30 34.03
C GLY A 73 -13.21 -0.41 33.85
N VAL A 74 -13.40 -1.50 34.60
CA VAL A 74 -14.65 -2.28 34.66
C VAL A 74 -15.62 -1.65 35.65
#